data_AF-A0A2T7X1R7-F1
#
_entry.id   AF-A0A2T7X1R7-F1
#
_cell.length_a   1.000
_cell.length_b   1.000
_cell.length_c   1.000
_cell.angle_alpha   90.00
_cell.angle_beta   90.00
_cell.angle_gamma   90.00
#
_symmetry.space_group_name_H-M   'P 1'
#
loop_
_entity.id
_entity.type
_entity.pdbx_description
1 polymer ?
#
loop_
_entity_poly.entity_id
_entity_poly.type
_entity_poly.pdbx_seq_one_letter_code
_entity_poly.pdbx_strand_id
1 'polypeptide(L)'
;MTRVWLTPWEWACCGDPFAVGDEVDFGIRPRESVLLVDALGTELASSVDALESHHEHEYADRVRGRVAAVQEVTHEVVERASRSRRGRDARTSQ
;
A
#
# COMPACT_ATOMS: atom_id res chain seq x y z
N MET A 1 1.28 -15.74 -12.22
CA MET A 1 0.54 -14.50 -12.52
C MET A 1 1.04 -13.47 -11.54
N THR A 2 1.51 -12.31 -12.00
CA THR A 2 2.10 -11.28 -11.14
C THR A 2 0.99 -10.42 -10.53
N ARG A 3 0.92 -10.34 -9.21
CA ARG A 3 0.04 -9.43 -8.48
C ARG A 3 0.82 -8.17 -8.11
N VAL A 4 0.43 -7.06 -8.71
CA VAL A 4 1.03 -5.75 -8.47
C VAL A 4 0.12 -4.94 -7.56
N TRP A 5 0.69 -4.29 -6.55
CA TRP A 5 0.01 -3.31 -5.72
C TRP A 5 0.18 -1.91 -6.29
N LEU A 6 -0.93 -1.18 -6.39
CA LEU A 6 -0.97 0.22 -6.80
C LEU A 6 -1.65 1.04 -5.70
N THR A 7 -1.06 2.19 -5.39
CA THR A 7 -1.68 3.21 -4.56
C THR A 7 -2.73 4.00 -5.35
N PRO A 8 -3.64 4.73 -4.69
CA PRO A 8 -4.62 5.59 -5.39
C PRO A 8 -3.97 6.62 -6.32
N TRP A 9 -2.76 7.09 -5.98
CA TRP A 9 -2.02 8.05 -6.80
C TRP A 9 -1.50 7.39 -8.08
N GLU A 10 -0.87 6.22 -7.99
CA GLU A 10 -0.36 5.46 -9.13
C GLU A 10 -1.50 5.04 -10.07
N TRP A 11 -2.63 4.63 -9.47
CA TRP A 11 -3.87 4.33 -10.18
C TRP A 11 -4.40 5.53 -10.98
N ALA A 12 -4.38 6.73 -10.40
CA ALA A 12 -4.86 7.94 -11.06
C ALA A 12 -3.89 8.51 -12.12
N CYS A 13 -2.59 8.23 -11.99
CA CYS A 13 -1.57 8.74 -12.91
C CYS A 13 -1.56 8.05 -14.28
N CYS A 14 -2.14 6.85 -14.38
CA CYS A 14 -2.21 6.08 -15.64
C CYS A 14 -3.36 6.49 -16.57
N GLY A 15 -4.20 7.46 -16.18
CA GLY A 15 -5.39 7.86 -16.93
C GLY A 15 -6.65 7.19 -16.38
N ASP A 16 -7.44 6.58 -17.26
CA ASP A 16 -8.65 5.86 -16.84
C ASP A 16 -8.30 4.64 -15.98
N PRO A 17 -9.16 4.26 -15.01
CA PRO A 17 -9.00 3.03 -14.23
C PRO A 17 -8.81 1.80 -15.12
N PHE A 18 -7.84 0.93 -14.77
CA PHE A 18 -7.63 -0.31 -15.51
C PHE A 18 -8.87 -1.21 -15.46
N ALA A 19 -9.22 -1.78 -16.61
CA ALA A 19 -10.22 -2.83 -16.76
C ALA A 19 -9.56 -4.19 -17.04
N VAL A 20 -10.27 -5.26 -16.68
CA VAL A 20 -9.88 -6.62 -17.10
C VAL A 20 -9.85 -6.67 -18.63
N GLY A 21 -8.72 -7.12 -19.17
CA GLY A 21 -8.48 -7.15 -20.60
C GLY A 21 -7.57 -6.03 -21.10
N ASP A 22 -7.26 -5.01 -20.31
CA ASP A 22 -6.38 -3.92 -20.74
C ASP A 22 -4.93 -4.39 -20.88
N GLU A 23 -4.21 -3.79 -21.84
CA GLU A 23 -2.78 -3.98 -21.98
C GLU A 23 -2.02 -2.98 -21.12
N VAL A 24 -1.06 -3.48 -20.34
CA VAL A 24 -0.26 -2.66 -19.41
C VAL A 24 1.22 -2.86 -19.66
N ASP A 25 1.99 -1.78 -19.46
CA ASP A 25 3.45 -1.76 -19.48
C ASP A 25 3.95 -0.66 -18.53
N PHE A 26 4.38 -1.05 -17.33
CA PHE A 26 4.87 -0.10 -16.32
C PHE A 26 6.03 -0.68 -15.49
N GLY A 27 6.78 0.22 -14.85
CA GLY A 27 7.90 -0.12 -13.98
C GLY A 27 7.42 -0.70 -12.65
N ILE A 28 8.20 -1.61 -12.09
CA ILE A 28 7.90 -2.18 -10.78
C ILE A 28 9.10 -2.12 -9.86
N ARG A 29 8.83 -2.18 -8.56
CA ARG A 29 9.83 -2.35 -7.51
C ARG A 29 9.54 -3.57 -6.64
N PRO A 30 10.56 -4.18 -6.03
CA PRO A 30 10.38 -5.26 -5.08
C PRO A 30 9.48 -4.84 -3.91
N ARG A 31 8.76 -5.82 -3.34
CA ARG A 31 7.92 -5.55 -2.16
C ARG A 31 8.76 -5.06 -0.98
N GLU A 32 8.41 -3.88 -0.48
CA GLU A 32 8.94 -3.39 0.79
C GLU A 32 7.95 -3.79 1.90
N SER A 33 8.34 -4.76 2.72
CA SER A 33 7.38 -5.51 3.54
C SER A 33 6.72 -4.67 4.64
N VAL A 34 7.43 -3.71 5.25
CA VAL A 34 6.93 -3.01 6.43
C VAL A 34 5.72 -2.13 6.08
N LEU A 35 5.87 -1.24 5.10
CA LEU A 35 4.79 -0.33 4.69
C LEU A 35 3.59 -1.09 4.12
N LEU A 36 3.84 -2.17 3.38
CA LEU A 36 2.79 -2.97 2.77
C LEU A 36 2.01 -3.79 3.82
N VAL A 37 2.70 -4.32 4.83
CA VAL A 37 2.06 -5.05 5.95
C VAL A 37 1.23 -4.10 6.80
N ASP A 38 1.72 -2.88 7.05
CA ASP A 38 0.96 -1.87 7.80
C ASP A 38 -0.33 -1.46 7.05
N ALA A 39 -0.28 -1.39 5.71
CA ALA A 39 -1.43 -1.02 4.90
C ALA A 39 -2.46 -2.16 4.70
N LEU A 40 -1.99 -3.39 4.45
CA LEU A 40 -2.81 -4.51 3.97
C LEU A 40 -2.98 -5.65 4.99
N GLY A 41 -2.19 -5.63 6.06
CA GLY A 41 -1.99 -6.80 6.92
C GLY A 41 -1.09 -7.86 6.28
N THR A 42 -0.55 -8.74 7.12
CA THR A 42 0.46 -9.73 6.74
C THR A 42 0.00 -10.69 5.64
N GLU A 43 -1.24 -11.16 5.72
CA GLU A 43 -1.77 -12.16 4.80
C GLU A 43 -1.82 -11.62 3.37
N LEU A 44 -2.49 -10.47 3.17
CA LEU A 44 -2.65 -9.89 1.85
C LEU A 44 -1.31 -9.37 1.30
N ALA A 45 -0.48 -8.74 2.14
CA ALA A 45 0.86 -8.29 1.77
C ALA A 45 1.78 -9.44 1.30
N SER A 46 1.58 -10.66 1.81
CA SER A 46 2.34 -11.84 1.37
C SER A 46 1.97 -12.33 -0.03
N SER A 47 0.79 -11.95 -0.53
CA SER A 47 0.32 -12.32 -1.87
C SER A 47 0.73 -11.33 -2.98
N VAL A 48 1.30 -10.18 -2.61
CA VAL A 48 1.74 -9.14 -3.54
C VAL A 48 3.18 -9.43 -3.96
N ASP A 49 3.40 -9.55 -5.26
CA ASP A 49 4.71 -9.87 -5.83
C ASP A 49 5.58 -8.61 -5.97
N ALA A 50 4.95 -7.49 -6.34
CA ALA A 50 5.63 -6.23 -6.61
C ALA A 50 4.72 -5.02 -6.33
N LEU A 51 5.33 -3.84 -6.20
CA LEU A 51 4.61 -2.57 -6.24
C LEU A 51 4.87 -1.90 -7.58
N GLU A 52 3.86 -1.22 -8.11
CA GLU A 52 4.07 -0.27 -9.20
C GLU A 52 5.05 0.81 -8.71
N SER A 53 5.83 1.35 -9.66
CA SER A 53 6.86 2.29 -9.33
C SER A 53 6.84 3.46 -10.30
N HIS A 54 6.58 4.64 -9.74
CA HIS A 54 6.54 5.97 -10.38
C HIS A 54 7.27 6.07 -11.72
N HIS A 55 6.52 6.50 -12.75
CA HIS A 55 6.98 6.58 -14.13
C HIS A 55 8.11 7.60 -14.35
N GLU A 56 8.36 8.50 -13.38
CA GLU A 56 9.47 9.46 -13.42
C GLU A 56 10.84 8.82 -13.18
N HIS A 57 10.88 7.56 -12.73
CA HIS A 57 12.10 6.78 -12.63
C HIS A 57 12.14 5.65 -13.65
N GLU A 58 13.27 5.51 -14.32
CA GLU A 58 13.56 4.34 -15.14
C GLU A 58 13.92 3.17 -14.21
N TYR A 59 12.94 2.30 -13.98
CA TYR A 59 13.18 1.03 -13.30
C TYR A 59 13.57 -0.05 -14.31
N ALA A 60 14.60 -0.83 -13.96
CA ALA A 60 15.07 -1.94 -14.79
C ALA A 60 14.02 -3.06 -14.89
N ASP A 61 13.22 -3.25 -13.83
CA ASP A 61 12.18 -4.26 -13.76
C ASP A 61 10.83 -3.68 -14.20
N ARG A 62 10.11 -4.42 -15.04
CA ARG A 62 8.83 -4.01 -15.62
C ARG A 62 7.83 -5.16 -15.68
N VAL A 63 6.56 -4.83 -15.66
CA VAL A 63 5.47 -5.76 -15.95
C VAL A 63 4.82 -5.34 -17.26
N ARG A 64 4.76 -6.29 -18.21
CA ARG A 64 4.04 -6.13 -19.47
C ARG A 64 3.07 -7.28 -19.67
N GLY A 65 1.81 -6.99 -19.96
CA GLY A 65 0.82 -8.05 -20.16
C GLY A 65 -0.61 -7.53 -20.21
N ARG A 66 -1.55 -8.43 -19.93
CA ARG A 66 -2.98 -8.14 -19.90
C ARG A 66 -3.52 -8.24 -18.48
N VAL A 67 -4.34 -7.27 -18.07
CA VAL A 67 -4.99 -7.28 -16.75
C VAL A 67 -5.97 -8.45 -16.69
N ALA A 68 -5.75 -9.38 -15.76
CA ALA A 68 -6.63 -10.54 -15.59
C ALA A 68 -7.65 -10.37 -14.45
N ALA A 69 -7.35 -9.50 -13.47
CA ALA A 69 -8.24 -9.18 -12.36
C ALA A 69 -7.85 -7.83 -11.73
N VAL A 70 -8.83 -7.11 -11.19
CA VAL A 70 -8.65 -5.88 -10.40
C VAL A 70 -9.31 -6.09 -9.05
N GLN A 71 -8.63 -5.70 -7.97
CA GLN A 71 -9.12 -5.79 -6.60
C GLN A 71 -8.91 -4.44 -5.92
N GLU A 72 -9.99 -3.89 -5.36
CA GLU A 72 -9.93 -2.72 -4.47
C GLU A 72 -9.82 -3.19 -3.03
N VAL A 73 -8.94 -2.55 -2.26
CA VAL A 73 -8.74 -2.86 -0.84
C VAL A 73 -8.97 -1.60 -0.02
N THR A 74 -9.93 -1.66 0.89
CA THR A 74 -10.24 -0.60 1.84
C THR A 74 -9.90 -1.06 3.24
N HIS A 75 -9.13 -0.29 4.00
CA HIS A 75 -8.99 -0.49 5.44
C HIS A 75 -9.71 0.61 6.22
N GLU A 76 -10.15 0.30 7.44
CA GLU A 76 -10.64 1.26 8.42
C GLU A 76 -9.60 1.44 9.52
N VAL A 77 -9.13 2.67 9.75
CA VAL A 77 -8.24 2.99 10.86
C VAL A 77 -9.06 3.49 12.05
N VAL A 78 -8.97 2.78 13.17
CA VAL A 78 -9.58 3.21 14.44
C VAL A 78 -8.49 3.71 15.38
N GLU A 79 -8.31 5.02 15.44
CA GLU A 79 -7.39 5.68 16.36
C GLU A 79 -7.87 5.53 17.82
N ARG A 80 -7.09 4.83 18.66
CA ARG A 80 -7.35 4.78 20.11
C ARG A 80 -6.44 5.78 20.83
N ALA A 81 -7.04 6.88 21.31
CA ALA A 81 -6.33 7.82 22.17
C ALA A 81 -5.94 7.16 23.51
N SER A 82 -4.66 6.87 23.71
CA SER A 82 -4.13 6.46 25.00
C SER A 82 -4.11 7.66 25.94
N ARG A 83 -5.03 7.73 26.90
CA ARG A 83 -4.93 8.68 28.03
C ARG A 83 -3.73 8.28 28.89
N SER A 84 -2.59 8.93 28.65
CA SER A 84 -1.47 8.98 29.59
C SER A 84 -1.99 9.48 30.94
N ARG A 85 -2.07 8.58 31.93
CA ARG A 85 -2.29 8.96 33.34
C ARG A 85 -0.99 9.59 33.83
N ARG A 86 -0.82 10.90 33.65
CA ARG A 86 0.11 11.68 34.47
C ARG A 86 -0.41 11.64 35.91
N GLY A 87 0.13 10.71 36.70
CA GLY A 87 0.00 10.71 38.15
C GLY A 87 0.58 12.01 38.71
N ARG A 88 -0.28 12.81 39.34
CA ARG A 88 0.11 14.02 40.06
C ARG A 88 -0.05 13.71 41.55
N ASP A 89 0.92 12.97 42.10
CA ASP A 89 1.05 12.78 43.54
C ASP A 89 1.72 14.03 44.12
N ALA A 90 0.93 15.07 44.41
CA ALA A 90 1.38 16.16 45.27
C ALA A 90 1.03 15.79 46.72
N ARG A 91 1.98 15.17 47.41
CA ARG A 91 1.89 14.94 48.86
C ARG A 91 2.11 16.25 49.61
N THR A 92 1.12 16.58 50.44
CA THR A 92 1.10 17.59 51.49
C THR A 92 2.27 17.43 52.46
N SER A 93 2.91 18.54 52.84
CA SER A 93 3.67 18.68 54.08
C SER A 93 3.72 20.16 54.45
N GLN A 94 2.95 20.55 55.47
CA GLN A 94 3.36 21.26 56.68
C GLN A 94 2.12 21.50 57.56
#